data_AF-A0A959CYF0-F1
#
_entry.id   AF-A0A959CYF0-F1
#
_cell.length_a   1.000
_cell.length_b   1.000
_cell.length_c   1.000
_cell.angle_alpha   90.00
_cell.angle_beta   90.00
_cell.angle_gamma   90.00
#
_symmetry.space_group_name_H-M   'P 1'
#
loop_
_entity.id
_entity.type
_entity.pdbx_description
1 polymer ?
#
loop_
_entity_poly.entity_id
_entity_poly.type
_entity_poly.pdbx_seq_one_letter_code
_entity_poly.pdbx_strand_id
1 'polypeptide(L)'
;MKLEAFLTAGLPTVDLGRPQPQKGAILETVEEKRAGLGYQFEATAINFLLEHKEALNIRELYRIKNGFIDLFLTLNSGLTISVELKQALHWGPSNVARSQINCFEMLESHRMLGLDKPQLGIILFETFGRDWKKIDGGRPHENGW
;
A
#
# COMPACT_ATOMS: atom_id res chain seq x y z
N MET A 1 -24.91 -7.16 -24.14
CA MET A 1 -24.80 -7.84 -22.82
C MET A 1 -24.25 -6.81 -21.84
N LYS A 2 -25.01 -6.51 -20.78
CA LYS A 2 -25.01 -5.24 -20.03
C LYS A 2 -23.86 -5.14 -19.02
N LEU A 3 -23.17 -3.99 -19.00
CA LEU A 3 -22.20 -3.56 -17.97
C LEU A 3 -22.81 -3.49 -16.55
N GLU A 4 -24.14 -3.48 -16.43
CA GLU A 4 -24.85 -3.39 -15.15
C GLU A 4 -24.69 -4.62 -14.25
N ALA A 5 -24.29 -5.77 -14.80
CA ALA A 5 -24.06 -6.99 -14.02
C ALA A 5 -22.76 -6.94 -13.19
N PHE A 6 -21.78 -6.12 -13.58
CA PHE A 6 -20.52 -5.99 -12.84
C PHE A 6 -20.61 -5.06 -11.64
N LEU A 7 -21.59 -4.14 -11.63
CA LEU A 7 -21.85 -3.25 -10.49
C LEU A 7 -22.74 -3.90 -9.42
N THR A 8 -23.44 -4.99 -9.75
CA THR A 8 -24.32 -5.74 -8.85
C THR A 8 -23.67 -6.98 -8.24
N ALA A 9 -22.67 -7.56 -8.91
CA ALA A 9 -21.73 -8.47 -8.26
C ALA A 9 -20.80 -7.61 -7.39
N GLY A 10 -21.28 -7.25 -6.19
CA GLY A 10 -20.49 -6.51 -5.21
C GLY A 10 -19.06 -7.05 -5.19
N LEU A 11 -18.08 -6.13 -5.18
CA LEU A 11 -16.67 -6.49 -4.98
C LEU A 11 -16.64 -7.58 -3.91
N PRO A 12 -15.90 -8.69 -4.11
CA PRO A 12 -15.81 -9.72 -3.10
C PRO A 12 -15.50 -9.00 -1.81
N THR A 13 -16.44 -9.07 -0.85
CA THR A 13 -16.24 -8.55 0.48
C THR A 13 -15.14 -9.41 1.04
N VAL A 14 -13.89 -9.02 0.79
CA VAL A 14 -12.75 -9.40 1.61
C VAL A 14 -12.95 -8.65 2.92
N ASP A 15 -14.06 -8.97 3.58
CA ASP A 15 -14.23 -8.76 4.99
C ASP A 15 -13.23 -9.74 5.60
N LEU A 16 -12.01 -9.25 5.78
CA LEU A 16 -10.95 -9.99 6.44
C LEU A 16 -11.29 -10.22 7.92
N GLY A 17 -12.49 -9.86 8.40
CA GLY A 17 -12.89 -9.92 9.81
C GLY A 17 -11.97 -9.10 10.71
N ARG A 18 -11.11 -8.26 10.13
CA ARG A 18 -10.13 -7.46 10.84
C ARG A 18 -10.79 -6.11 11.13
N PRO A 19 -10.89 -5.72 12.41
CA PRO A 19 -11.40 -4.40 12.74
C PRO A 19 -10.51 -3.35 12.07
N GLN A 20 -11.12 -2.45 11.31
CA GLN A 20 -10.41 -1.29 10.77
C GLN A 20 -9.89 -0.47 11.96
N PRO A 21 -8.63 0.00 11.93
CA PRO A 21 -8.13 0.86 12.99
C PRO A 21 -8.99 2.14 13.03
N GLN A 22 -9.41 2.55 14.23
CA GLN A 22 -10.12 3.82 14.40
C GLN A 22 -9.13 4.99 14.32
N LYS A 23 -9.60 6.19 13.99
CA LYS A 23 -8.76 7.41 13.91
C LYS A 23 -7.84 7.59 15.13
N GLY A 24 -8.36 7.33 16.34
CA GLY A 24 -7.56 7.39 17.57
C GLY A 24 -6.38 6.42 17.58
N ALA A 25 -6.58 5.19 17.12
CA ALA A 25 -5.52 4.18 17.03
C ALA A 25 -4.44 4.56 15.99
N ILE A 26 -4.81 5.21 14.89
CA ILE A 26 -3.83 5.73 13.92
C ILE A 26 -2.99 6.84 14.53
N LEU A 27 -3.63 7.76 15.26
CA LEU A 27 -2.95 8.83 15.98
C LEU A 27 -2.04 8.30 17.09
N GLU A 28 -2.41 7.21 17.77
CA GLU A 28 -1.51 6.50 18.70
C GLU A 28 -0.36 5.78 17.99
N THR A 29 -0.53 5.43 16.70
CA THR A 29 0.55 4.89 15.86
C THR A 29 1.46 5.99 15.31
N VAL A 30 1.19 7.26 15.62
CA VAL A 30 2.11 8.43 15.46
C VAL A 30 3.15 8.46 16.58
N GLU A 31 3.23 7.43 17.44
CA GLU A 31 4.49 7.20 18.14
C GLU A 31 5.57 6.87 17.10
N GLU A 32 6.62 7.69 17.04
CA GLU A 32 7.90 7.41 16.36
C GLU A 32 8.57 6.17 16.99
N LYS A 33 7.90 5.03 16.87
CA LYS A 33 8.31 3.80 17.51
C LYS A 33 8.99 2.95 16.46
N ARG A 34 10.31 2.81 16.63
CA ARG A 34 11.12 1.86 15.87
C ARG A 34 10.42 0.50 15.87
N ALA A 35 10.18 -0.04 14.70
CA ALA A 35 9.63 -1.39 14.57
C ALA A 35 10.67 -2.43 15.04
N GLY A 36 10.21 -3.47 15.76
CA GLY A 36 11.06 -4.56 16.26
C GLY A 36 11.57 -5.51 15.16
N LEU A 37 12.59 -6.32 15.49
CA LEU A 37 13.41 -7.16 14.60
C LEU A 37 12.69 -8.27 13.79
N GLY A 38 11.36 -8.39 13.83
CA GLY A 38 10.61 -9.52 13.26
C GLY A 38 10.32 -9.45 11.74
N TYR A 39 10.34 -8.24 11.14
CA TYR A 39 10.21 -8.01 9.70
C TYR A 39 11.24 -6.97 9.29
N GLN A 40 12.47 -7.41 9.01
CA GLN A 40 13.61 -6.49 8.87
C GLN A 40 13.37 -5.43 7.80
N PHE A 41 12.80 -5.77 6.65
CA PHE A 41 12.59 -4.80 5.57
C PHE A 41 11.54 -3.74 5.93
N GLU A 42 10.31 -4.12 6.27
CA GLU A 42 9.24 -3.14 6.54
C GLU A 42 9.63 -2.20 7.69
N ALA A 43 10.20 -2.76 8.75
CA ALA A 43 10.71 -1.99 9.87
C ALA A 43 11.82 -1.01 9.44
N THR A 44 12.76 -1.48 8.62
CA THR A 44 13.86 -0.64 8.10
C THR A 44 13.33 0.45 7.18
N ALA A 45 12.40 0.14 6.27
CA ALA A 45 11.81 1.11 5.37
C ALA A 45 11.05 2.20 6.14
N ILE A 46 10.26 1.82 7.15
CA ILE A 46 9.55 2.77 8.01
C ILE A 46 10.54 3.66 8.77
N ASN A 47 11.56 3.07 9.39
CA ASN A 47 12.58 3.82 10.13
C ASN A 47 13.35 4.76 9.21
N PHE A 48 13.67 4.35 8.00
CA PHE A 48 14.33 5.18 6.99
C PHE A 48 13.46 6.38 6.60
N LEU A 49 12.16 6.14 6.31
CA LEU A 49 11.23 7.22 5.98
C LEU A 49 11.07 8.21 7.13
N LEU A 50 11.07 7.73 8.38
CA LEU A 50 11.05 8.56 9.59
C LEU A 50 12.33 9.38 9.75
N GLU A 51 13.49 8.75 9.64
CA GLU A 51 14.80 9.39 9.81
C GLU A 51 15.07 10.46 8.74
N HIS A 52 14.55 10.26 7.53
CA HIS A 52 14.75 11.17 6.40
C HIS A 52 13.50 11.96 6.00
N LYS A 53 12.52 12.14 6.89
CA LYS A 53 11.26 12.86 6.59
C LYS A 53 11.50 14.21 5.94
N GLU A 54 12.40 15.02 6.51
CA GLU A 54 12.69 16.38 6.02
C GLU A 54 13.28 16.34 4.62
N ALA A 55 14.31 15.51 4.40
CA ALA A 55 14.96 15.36 3.10
C ALA A 55 14.00 14.83 2.01
N LEU A 56 13.02 14.01 2.39
CA LEU A 56 12.01 13.45 1.50
C LEU A 56 10.76 14.34 1.39
N ASN A 57 10.73 15.52 2.03
CA ASN A 57 9.58 16.42 2.09
C ASN A 57 8.30 15.78 2.63
N ILE A 58 8.43 14.82 3.55
CA ILE A 58 7.30 14.14 4.20
C ILE A 58 6.85 14.98 5.40
N ARG A 59 5.62 15.50 5.33
CA ARG A 59 4.96 16.21 6.43
C ARG A 59 4.46 15.22 7.48
N GLU A 60 3.66 14.27 7.03
CA GLU A 60 3.01 13.27 7.87
C GLU A 60 3.29 11.86 7.33
N LEU A 61 3.49 10.92 8.24
CA LEU A 61 3.65 9.48 7.96
C LEU A 61 2.79 8.73 8.97
N TYR A 62 1.87 7.91 8.48
CA TYR A 62 1.03 7.05 9.30
C TYR A 62 1.27 5.59 8.96
N ARG A 63 1.33 4.74 9.98
CA ARG A 63 1.25 3.29 9.81
C ARG A 63 -0.19 2.86 9.88
N ILE A 64 -0.65 2.14 8.87
CA ILE A 64 -2.03 1.68 8.76
C ILE A 64 -2.05 0.16 8.98
N LYS A 65 -2.93 -0.31 9.88
CA LYS A 65 -3.08 -1.73 10.21
C LYS A 65 -4.46 -2.26 9.81
N ASN A 66 -4.90 -1.94 8.61
CA ASN A 66 -6.20 -2.38 8.09
C ASN A 66 -6.13 -3.59 7.15
N GLY A 67 -4.93 -4.02 6.78
CA GLY A 67 -4.72 -5.12 5.83
C GLY A 67 -4.81 -4.73 4.36
N PHE A 68 -4.99 -3.43 4.04
CA PHE A 68 -5.01 -2.92 2.68
C PHE A 68 -3.77 -2.13 2.31
N ILE A 69 -3.26 -1.29 3.21
CA ILE A 69 -2.02 -0.55 3.00
C ILE A 69 -1.20 -0.60 4.27
N ASP A 70 0.12 -0.51 4.12
CA ASP A 70 1.05 -0.48 5.25
C ASP A 70 1.27 0.95 5.76
N LEU A 71 1.40 1.92 4.84
CA LEU A 71 1.66 3.32 5.18
C LEU A 71 0.76 4.29 4.41
N PHE A 72 0.54 5.45 5.02
CA PHE A 72 -0.03 6.62 4.39
C PHE A 72 0.89 7.81 4.61
N LEU A 73 1.23 8.53 3.54
CA LEU A 73 2.12 9.69 3.57
C LEU A 73 1.37 10.95 3.15
N THR A 74 1.70 12.07 3.77
CA THR A 74 1.38 13.41 3.25
C THR A 74 2.67 14.19 3.11
N LEU A 75 2.94 14.73 1.92
CA LEU A 75 4.10 15.57 1.64
C LEU A 75 3.84 17.03 2.05
N ASN A 76 4.91 17.82 2.18
CA ASN A 76 4.83 19.26 2.43
C ASN A 76 4.05 20.01 1.34
N SER A 77 3.99 19.47 0.12
CA SER A 77 3.18 19.99 -0.99
C SER A 77 1.67 19.74 -0.83
N GLY A 78 1.25 18.94 0.16
CA GLY A 78 -0.12 18.47 0.31
C GLY A 78 -0.47 17.23 -0.51
N LEU A 79 0.49 16.67 -1.26
CA LEU A 79 0.30 15.39 -1.95
C LEU A 79 0.20 14.24 -0.94
N THR A 80 -0.85 13.44 -1.04
CA THR A 80 -1.08 12.27 -0.22
C THR A 80 -0.90 10.97 -1.00
N ILE A 81 -0.28 9.98 -0.36
CA ILE A 81 0.19 8.75 -1.00
C ILE A 81 -0.14 7.56 -0.12
N SER A 82 -0.81 6.56 -0.69
CA SER A 82 -0.98 5.24 -0.09
C SER A 82 0.21 4.34 -0.45
N VAL A 83 0.74 3.60 0.51
CA VAL A 83 1.96 2.81 0.31
C VAL A 83 1.79 1.38 0.82
N GLU A 84 2.16 0.43 -0.03
CA GLU A 84 2.33 -0.99 0.33
C GLU A 84 3.81 -1.35 0.32
N LEU A 85 4.27 -2.07 1.33
CA LEU A 85 5.64 -2.55 1.47
C LEU A 85 5.73 -4.02 1.06
N LYS A 86 6.78 -4.36 0.30
CA LYS A 86 7.10 -5.75 -0.06
C LYS A 86 8.60 -5.98 0.01
N GLN A 87 9.07 -6.98 0.74
CA GLN A 87 10.51 -7.29 0.75
C GLN A 87 11.00 -7.67 -0.67
N ALA A 88 10.34 -8.65 -1.30
CA ALA A 88 10.59 -9.02 -2.69
C ALA A 88 9.32 -8.77 -3.50
N LEU A 89 9.42 -7.98 -4.55
CA LEU A 89 8.32 -7.76 -5.46
C LEU A 89 8.31 -8.89 -6.49
N HIS A 90 7.36 -9.80 -6.39
CA HIS A 90 7.07 -10.84 -7.39
C HIS A 90 5.84 -10.44 -8.22
N TRP A 91 5.62 -11.04 -9.39
CA TRP A 91 4.49 -10.70 -10.27
C TRP A 91 3.13 -10.93 -9.61
N GLY A 92 2.95 -12.05 -8.90
CA GLY A 92 1.71 -12.30 -8.16
C GLY A 92 1.48 -11.27 -7.04
N PRO A 93 2.41 -11.17 -6.07
CA PRO A 93 2.38 -10.17 -5.01
C PRO A 93 2.27 -8.71 -5.47
N SER A 94 2.82 -8.31 -6.62
CA SER A 94 2.64 -6.95 -7.14
C SER A 94 1.19 -6.68 -7.55
N ASN A 95 0.51 -7.66 -8.15
CA ASN A 95 -0.90 -7.57 -8.47
C ASN A 95 -1.76 -7.52 -7.19
N VAL A 96 -1.39 -8.29 -6.17
CA VAL A 96 -2.06 -8.27 -4.86
C VAL A 96 -1.88 -6.89 -4.20
N ALA A 97 -0.66 -6.38 -4.10
CA ALA A 97 -0.35 -5.06 -3.56
C ALA A 97 -1.15 -3.95 -4.25
N ARG A 98 -1.19 -3.97 -5.59
CA ARG A 98 -2.02 -3.04 -6.37
C ARG A 98 -3.50 -3.18 -6.03
N SER A 99 -4.00 -4.40 -5.93
CA SER A 99 -5.40 -4.65 -5.57
C SER A 99 -5.71 -4.14 -4.17
N GLN A 100 -4.80 -4.29 -3.20
CA GLN A 100 -5.01 -3.83 -1.84
C GLN A 100 -5.05 -2.29 -1.76
N ILE A 101 -4.14 -1.59 -2.45
CA ILE A 101 -4.17 -0.14 -2.62
C ILE A 101 -5.50 0.32 -3.24
N ASN A 102 -5.92 -0.33 -4.34
CA ASN A 102 -7.19 0.01 -4.98
C ASN A 102 -8.39 -0.22 -4.05
N CYS A 103 -8.38 -1.30 -3.26
CA CYS A 103 -9.43 -1.56 -2.27
C CYS A 103 -9.48 -0.48 -1.19
N PHE A 104 -8.33 -0.01 -0.68
CA PHE A 104 -8.27 1.09 0.27
C PHE A 104 -8.95 2.36 -0.26
N GLU A 105 -8.74 2.66 -1.54
CA GLU A 105 -9.34 3.81 -2.21
C GLU A 105 -10.83 3.61 -2.48
N MET A 106 -11.22 2.47 -3.07
CA MET A 106 -12.62 2.17 -3.43
C MET A 106 -13.53 2.07 -2.21
N LEU A 107 -13.03 1.51 -1.10
CA LEU A 107 -13.78 1.42 0.16
C LEU A 107 -13.76 2.74 0.94
N GLU A 108 -13.16 3.79 0.39
CA GLU A 108 -13.00 5.09 1.02
C GLU A 108 -12.44 5.01 2.45
N SER A 109 -11.55 4.04 2.71
CA SER A 109 -11.02 3.77 4.05
C SER A 109 -10.37 5.03 4.64
N HIS A 110 -9.67 5.83 3.82
CA HIS A 110 -9.14 7.14 4.21
C HIS A 110 -10.16 8.04 4.93
N ARG A 111 -11.43 8.07 4.50
CA ARG A 111 -12.48 8.89 5.14
C ARG A 111 -12.80 8.42 6.55
N MET A 112 -12.91 7.11 6.74
CA MET A 112 -13.15 6.51 8.07
C MET A 112 -11.99 6.82 9.04
N LEU A 113 -10.79 6.95 8.48
CA LEU A 113 -9.57 7.28 9.23
C LEU A 113 -9.38 8.80 9.43
N GLY A 114 -10.22 9.63 8.80
CA GLY A 114 -10.09 11.09 8.83
C GLY A 114 -8.85 11.61 8.10
N LEU A 115 -8.40 10.89 7.07
CA LEU A 115 -7.30 11.23 6.18
C LEU A 115 -7.84 11.77 4.85
N ASP A 116 -7.04 12.60 4.18
CA ASP A 116 -7.35 13.06 2.83
C ASP A 116 -7.34 11.90 1.82
N LYS A 117 -8.00 12.10 0.67
CA LYS A 117 -8.02 11.10 -0.39
C LYS A 117 -6.62 10.96 -1.00
N PRO A 118 -6.01 9.76 -1.02
CA PRO A 118 -4.71 9.55 -1.66
C PRO A 118 -4.79 9.91 -3.15
N GLN A 119 -3.77 10.62 -3.61
CA GLN A 119 -3.62 11.01 -5.01
C GLN A 119 -2.75 10.02 -5.79
N LEU A 120 -1.94 9.23 -5.09
CA LEU A 120 -1.07 8.20 -5.66
C LEU A 120 -1.04 6.96 -4.76
N GLY A 121 -0.79 5.82 -5.39
CA GLY A 121 -0.44 4.57 -4.74
C GLY A 121 0.96 4.12 -5.13
N ILE A 122 1.79 3.74 -4.16
CA ILE A 122 3.16 3.28 -4.39
C ILE A 122 3.38 1.92 -3.74
N ILE A 123 4.10 1.05 -4.43
CA ILE A 123 4.63 -0.19 -3.85
C ILE A 123 6.12 0.05 -3.62
N LEU A 124 6.55 0.08 -2.36
CA LEU A 124 7.97 0.15 -2.01
C LEU A 124 8.50 -1.25 -1.74
N PHE A 125 9.65 -1.56 -2.32
CA PHE A 125 10.24 -2.88 -2.20
C PHE A 125 11.77 -2.88 -2.23
N GLU A 126 12.36 -3.93 -1.67
CA GLU A 126 13.83 -4.07 -1.58
C GLU A 126 14.42 -4.63 -2.88
N THR A 127 13.80 -5.69 -3.39
CA THR A 127 14.35 -6.47 -4.52
C THR A 127 13.27 -6.93 -5.48
N PHE A 128 13.64 -7.09 -6.75
CA PHE A 128 12.80 -7.78 -7.73
C PHE A 128 12.88 -9.30 -7.54
N GLY A 129 11.72 -9.93 -7.63
CA GLY A 129 11.59 -11.38 -7.71
C GLY A 129 12.18 -11.97 -9.00
N ARG A 130 12.60 -13.23 -8.93
CA ARG A 130 13.17 -13.96 -10.10
C ARG A 130 12.17 -14.16 -11.24
N ASP A 131 10.88 -14.11 -10.95
CA ASP A 131 9.78 -14.29 -11.88
C ASP A 131 9.58 -13.12 -12.85
N TRP A 132 10.08 -11.92 -12.53
CA TRP A 132 10.10 -10.79 -13.47
C TRP A 132 10.97 -11.05 -14.71
N LYS A 133 11.98 -11.92 -14.57
CA LYS A 133 12.85 -12.32 -15.68
C LYS A 133 12.33 -13.55 -16.43
N LYS A 134 11.22 -14.15 -15.99
CA LYS A 134 10.64 -15.31 -16.68
C LYS A 134 9.90 -14.81 -17.90
N ILE A 135 10.46 -15.10 -19.07
CA ILE A 135 9.73 -15.00 -20.33
C ILE A 135 8.71 -16.13 -20.31
N ASP A 136 7.42 -15.76 -20.30
CA ASP A 136 6.34 -16.72 -20.46
C ASP A 136 6.45 -17.32 -21.86
N GLY A 137 6.71 -18.63 -21.94
CA GLY A 137 7.06 -19.33 -23.19
C GLY A 137 5.97 -19.30 -24.28
N GLY A 138 4.79 -18.78 -23.96
CA GLY A 138 3.68 -18.58 -24.89
C GLY A 138 3.48 -17.15 -25.40
N ARG A 139 4.30 -16.17 -25.01
CA ARG A 139 4.13 -14.76 -25.42
C ARG A 139 5.08 -14.40 -26.57
N PRO A 140 4.58 -13.85 -27.70
CA PRO A 140 5.42 -13.31 -28.75
C PRO A 140 6.35 -12.24 -28.17
N HIS A 141 7.63 -12.29 -28.55
CA HIS A 141 8.69 -11.36 -28.10
C HIS A 141 8.43 -9.88 -28.41
N GLU A 142 7.37 -9.56 -29.16
CA GLU A 142 7.13 -8.25 -29.76
C GLU A 142 6.57 -7.20 -28.80
N ASN A 143 6.04 -7.60 -27.64
CA ASN A 143 5.45 -6.67 -26.66
C ASN A 143 6.32 -6.36 -25.44
N GLY A 144 7.64 -6.60 -25.54
CA GLY A 144 8.63 -6.02 -24.64
C GLY A 144 8.60 -6.53 -23.20
N TRP A 145 9.74 -7.05 -22.77
CA TRP A 145 10.36 -6.59 -21.54
C TRP A 145 11.63 -5.86 -21.93
#